data_AF-A0A371DJZ5-F1
#
_entry.id   AF-A0A371DJZ5-F1
#
_cell.length_a   1.000
_cell.length_b   1.000
_cell.length_c   1.000
_cell.angle_alpha   90.00
_cell.angle_beta   90.00
_cell.angle_gamma   90.00
#
_symmetry.space_group_name_H-M   'P 1'
#
loop_
_entity.id
_entity.type
_entity.pdbx_description
1 polymer ?
#
loop_
_entity_poly.entity_id
_entity_poly.type
_entity_poly.pdbx_seq_one_letter_code
_entity_poly.pdbx_strand_id
1 'polypeptide(L)'
;MPSLKDRRRSEEARGRKRRREERAEDSERRGQDEREEATVYARWTGYGAQHERPGGRKVQAHVYATETKPTSPLEEGRRIRILAMPAARRVAPDASIDHYNLYDPHVRGEVIRIIKTNEGWARATVINECRGNAVGVIDLDFPFLLGVTVSRRDAESSRETTNRSEDTPEGADEWKGTPGGLPCGGPRCKLEPRIDEGMTSFRTTPKKRRGQTTRESGDGQAEEGIYQLHYWMKYEGY
;
A
#
# COMPACT_ATOMS: atom_id res chain seq x y z
N MET A 1 54.61 -14.37 30.32
CA MET A 1 53.50 -13.43 30.62
C MET A 1 53.31 -12.53 29.41
N PRO A 2 52.14 -12.55 28.74
CA PRO A 2 51.89 -11.66 27.60
C PRO A 2 51.97 -10.19 28.03
N SER A 3 52.51 -9.32 27.16
CA SER A 3 52.59 -7.89 27.44
C SER A 3 51.19 -7.28 27.54
N LEU A 4 51.02 -6.23 28.35
CA LEU A 4 49.79 -5.43 28.39
C LEU A 4 49.38 -4.92 26.98
N LYS A 5 50.36 -4.68 26.10
CA LYS A 5 50.12 -4.31 24.70
C LYS A 5 49.49 -5.46 23.90
N ASP A 6 49.88 -6.70 24.16
CA ASP A 6 49.35 -7.88 23.47
C ASP A 6 47.90 -8.16 23.89
N ARG A 7 47.59 -7.97 25.18
CA ARG A 7 46.21 -8.12 25.69
C ARG A 7 45.26 -7.11 25.05
N ARG A 8 45.69 -5.84 24.97
CA ARG A 8 44.89 -4.77 24.35
C ARG A 8 44.64 -5.01 22.85
N ARG A 9 45.66 -5.44 22.09
CA ARG A 9 45.50 -5.81 20.67
C ARG A 9 44.54 -6.98 20.49
N SER A 10 44.61 -7.99 21.36
CA SER A 10 43.72 -9.15 21.31
C SER A 10 42.26 -8.77 21.58
N GLU A 11 42.01 -7.88 22.54
CA GLU A 11 40.66 -7.40 22.85
C GLU A 11 40.08 -6.55 21.72
N GLU A 12 40.88 -5.65 21.15
CA GLU A 12 40.47 -4.84 19.99
C GLU A 12 40.16 -5.71 18.76
N ALA A 13 40.96 -6.75 18.51
CA ALA A 13 40.70 -7.70 17.42
C ALA A 13 39.39 -8.48 17.62
N ARG A 14 39.12 -8.95 18.85
CA ARG A 14 37.86 -9.63 19.20
C ARG A 14 36.65 -8.71 19.05
N GLY A 15 36.76 -7.46 19.50
CA GLY A 15 35.70 -6.46 19.38
C GLY A 15 35.38 -6.13 17.91
N ARG A 16 36.40 -6.00 17.05
CA ARG A 16 36.21 -5.78 15.61
C ARG A 16 35.57 -7.00 14.93
N LYS A 17 35.97 -8.21 15.29
CA LYS A 17 35.37 -9.44 14.76
C LYS A 17 33.89 -9.53 15.09
N ARG A 18 33.51 -9.34 16.36
CA ARG A 18 32.11 -9.37 16.81
C ARG A 18 31.23 -8.36 16.10
N ARG A 19 31.69 -7.10 15.96
CA ARG A 19 30.94 -6.06 15.22
C ARG A 19 30.76 -6.39 13.74
N ARG A 20 31.71 -7.12 13.12
CA ARG A 20 31.62 -7.55 11.73
C ARG A 20 30.61 -8.68 11.56
N GLU A 21 30.59 -9.63 12.50
CA GLU A 21 29.60 -10.72 12.55
C GLU A 21 28.18 -10.17 12.76
N GLU A 22 27.98 -9.28 13.74
CA GLU A 22 26.67 -8.63 13.98
C GLU A 22 26.16 -7.85 12.76
N ARG A 23 27.05 -7.15 12.02
CA ARG A 23 26.67 -6.47 10.77
C ARG A 23 26.34 -7.43 9.63
N ALA A 24 27.01 -8.57 9.56
CA ALA A 24 26.73 -9.59 8.55
C ALA A 24 25.35 -10.22 8.79
N GLU A 25 25.06 -10.57 10.04
CA GLU A 25 23.75 -11.11 10.44
C GLU A 25 22.60 -10.11 10.19
N ASP A 26 22.79 -8.82 10.51
CA ASP A 26 21.79 -7.79 10.20
C ASP A 26 21.59 -7.61 8.68
N SER A 27 22.66 -7.71 7.90
CA SER A 27 22.57 -7.64 6.44
C SER A 27 21.85 -8.86 5.83
N GLU A 28 22.09 -10.06 6.37
CA GLU A 28 21.42 -11.29 5.93
C GLU A 28 19.93 -11.26 6.28
N ARG A 29 19.57 -10.80 7.49
CA ARG A 29 18.18 -10.58 7.90
C ARG A 29 17.48 -9.58 6.99
N ARG A 30 18.10 -8.43 6.71
CA ARG A 30 17.52 -7.43 5.78
C ARG A 30 17.34 -7.98 4.37
N GLY A 31 18.23 -8.86 3.91
CA GLY A 31 18.12 -9.52 2.60
C GLY A 31 17.02 -10.58 2.55
N GLN A 32 16.70 -11.22 3.68
CA GLN A 32 15.53 -12.11 3.81
C GLN A 32 14.23 -11.31 3.84
N ASP A 33 14.16 -10.21 4.59
CA ASP A 33 12.99 -9.32 4.65
C ASP A 33 12.61 -8.74 3.27
N GLU A 34 13.59 -8.45 2.39
CA GLU A 34 13.32 -8.00 1.01
C GLU A 34 12.80 -9.11 0.10
N ARG A 35 13.07 -10.38 0.42
CA ARG A 35 12.49 -11.54 -0.28
C ARG A 35 11.10 -11.91 0.26
N GLU A 36 10.69 -11.33 1.39
CA GLU A 36 9.41 -11.58 2.05
C GLU A 36 8.31 -10.55 1.68
N GLU A 37 8.65 -9.44 1.00
CA GLU A 37 7.67 -8.48 0.51
C GLU A 37 6.92 -9.05 -0.71
N ALA A 38 5.61 -9.26 -0.58
CA ALA A 38 4.78 -9.68 -1.71
C ALA A 38 4.40 -8.47 -2.57
N THR A 39 4.64 -8.54 -3.88
CA THR A 39 4.15 -7.54 -4.83
C THR A 39 2.77 -7.92 -5.32
N VAL A 40 1.83 -6.98 -5.24
CA VAL A 40 0.45 -7.14 -5.69
C VAL A 40 0.16 -6.12 -6.79
N TYR A 41 -0.29 -6.60 -7.94
CA TYR A 41 -0.76 -5.74 -9.04
C TYR A 41 -2.25 -5.54 -8.88
N ALA A 42 -2.71 -4.33 -8.56
CA ALA A 42 -4.11 -4.10 -8.23
C ALA A 42 -4.65 -2.83 -8.87
N ARG A 43 -5.93 -2.80 -9.22
CA ARG A 43 -6.61 -1.58 -9.63
C ARG A 43 -7.23 -0.91 -8.42
N TRP A 44 -7.17 0.41 -8.34
CA TRP A 44 -7.96 1.16 -7.36
C TRP A 44 -9.43 1.14 -7.78
N THR A 45 -10.33 0.81 -6.86
CA THR A 45 -11.77 0.72 -7.13
C THR A 45 -12.58 1.81 -6.43
N GLY A 46 -12.01 2.50 -5.44
CA GLY A 46 -12.65 3.61 -4.76
C GLY A 46 -12.23 3.76 -3.30
N TYR A 47 -13.13 4.31 -2.51
CA TYR A 47 -12.92 4.51 -1.08
C TYR A 47 -13.76 3.52 -0.27
N GLY A 48 -13.15 2.99 0.80
CA GLY A 48 -13.74 1.99 1.68
C GLY A 48 -14.29 2.60 2.96
N ALA A 49 -14.56 1.72 3.92
CA ALA A 49 -14.99 2.11 5.26
C ALA A 49 -13.92 2.98 5.95
N GLN A 50 -14.36 3.73 6.97
CA GLN A 50 -13.41 4.39 7.87
C GLN A 50 -12.74 3.34 8.76
N HIS A 51 -11.42 3.45 8.89
CA HIS A 51 -10.61 2.64 9.79
C HIS A 51 -9.97 3.54 10.84
N GLU A 52 -9.80 3.01 12.04
CA GLU A 52 -9.09 3.70 13.13
C GLU A 52 -7.63 3.26 13.13
N ARG A 53 -6.70 4.20 12.92
CA ARG A 53 -5.27 3.90 13.03
C ARG A 53 -4.87 3.71 14.51
N PRO A 54 -3.75 3.02 14.79
CA PRO A 54 -3.08 3.13 16.08
C PRO A 54 -2.86 4.60 16.43
N GLY A 55 -3.50 5.08 17.50
CA GLY A 55 -3.56 6.51 17.88
C GLY A 55 -4.93 7.18 17.67
N GLY A 56 -5.97 6.45 17.27
CA GLY A 56 -7.36 6.91 17.31
C GLY A 56 -7.81 7.78 16.14
N ARG A 57 -6.91 8.09 15.20
CA ARG A 57 -7.26 8.88 14.00
C ARG A 57 -8.04 8.01 13.02
N LYS A 58 -9.29 8.40 12.76
CA LYS A 58 -10.10 7.83 11.68
C LYS A 58 -9.51 8.23 10.32
N VAL A 59 -9.32 7.24 9.45
CA VAL A 59 -8.85 7.43 8.08
C VAL A 59 -9.74 6.63 7.13
N GLN A 60 -10.04 7.20 5.96
CA GLN A 60 -10.77 6.48 4.92
C GLN A 60 -9.83 5.48 4.24
N ALA A 61 -10.23 4.22 4.13
CA ALA A 61 -9.43 3.25 3.39
C ALA A 61 -9.52 3.51 1.88
N HIS A 62 -8.41 3.28 1.18
CA HIS A 62 -8.46 3.11 -0.27
C HIS A 62 -8.76 1.64 -0.56
N VAL A 63 -9.68 1.37 -1.47
CA VAL A 63 -9.99 0.00 -1.90
C VAL A 63 -9.26 -0.28 -3.20
N TYR A 64 -8.53 -1.38 -3.20
CA TYR A 64 -7.90 -1.94 -4.38
C TYR A 64 -8.47 -3.34 -4.62
N ALA A 65 -8.55 -3.74 -5.88
CA ALA A 65 -8.94 -5.09 -6.26
C ALA A 65 -7.93 -5.68 -7.23
N THR A 66 -7.67 -6.98 -7.11
CA THR A 66 -6.82 -7.72 -8.04
C THR A 66 -7.41 -9.09 -8.33
N GLU A 67 -7.28 -9.51 -9.58
CA GLU A 67 -7.52 -10.90 -10.02
C GLU A 67 -6.20 -11.62 -10.30
N THR A 68 -5.07 -10.89 -10.23
CA THR A 68 -3.75 -11.44 -10.50
C THR A 68 -3.16 -12.06 -9.24
N LYS A 69 -2.42 -13.16 -9.43
CA LYS A 69 -1.70 -13.80 -8.34
C LYS A 69 -0.60 -12.85 -7.81
N PRO A 70 -0.54 -12.60 -6.49
CA PRO A 70 0.61 -11.94 -5.87
C PRO A 70 1.92 -12.71 -6.13
N THR A 71 3.07 -12.05 -6.03
CA THR A 71 4.37 -12.73 -6.20
C THR A 71 4.60 -13.83 -5.15
N SER A 72 4.01 -13.66 -3.97
CA SER A 72 3.99 -14.64 -2.87
C SER A 72 2.61 -14.65 -2.21
N PRO A 73 2.09 -15.80 -1.74
CA PRO A 73 0.81 -15.84 -1.01
C PRO A 73 0.80 -14.88 0.19
N LEU A 74 -0.33 -14.22 0.39
CA LEU A 74 -0.55 -13.26 1.46
C LEU A 74 -0.77 -13.98 2.79
N GLU A 75 -0.25 -13.39 3.86
CA GLU A 75 -0.53 -13.77 5.24
C GLU A 75 -0.52 -12.54 6.15
N GLU A 76 -1.20 -12.61 7.29
CA GLU A 76 -1.13 -11.62 8.35
C GLU A 76 0.32 -11.48 8.83
N GLY A 77 0.78 -10.24 9.02
CA GLY A 77 2.19 -9.90 9.26
C GLY A 77 3.03 -9.81 7.99
N ARG A 78 2.55 -10.26 6.82
CA ARG A 78 3.32 -10.11 5.57
C ARG A 78 3.33 -8.66 5.12
N ARG A 79 4.53 -8.17 4.79
CA ARG A 79 4.69 -6.92 4.04
C ARG A 79 4.30 -7.10 2.59
N ILE A 80 3.63 -6.09 2.05
CA ILE A 80 3.24 -6.03 0.65
C ILE A 80 3.61 -4.69 0.04
N ARG A 81 3.78 -4.70 -1.28
CA ARG A 81 3.83 -3.51 -2.13
C ARG A 81 2.75 -3.60 -3.19
N ILE A 82 1.94 -2.56 -3.30
CA ILE A 82 0.95 -2.47 -4.38
C ILE A 82 1.56 -1.72 -5.56
N LEU A 83 1.46 -2.32 -6.75
CA LEU A 83 1.66 -1.65 -8.03
C LEU A 83 0.30 -1.47 -8.68
N ALA A 84 -0.09 -0.21 -8.88
CA ALA A 84 -1.42 0.12 -9.33
C ALA A 84 -1.57 -0.04 -10.84
N MET A 85 -2.66 -0.68 -11.26
CA MET A 85 -3.08 -0.81 -12.66
C MET A 85 -4.07 0.30 -13.02
N PRO A 86 -3.99 0.89 -14.22
CA PRO A 86 -5.00 1.82 -14.71
C PRO A 86 -6.37 1.13 -14.84
N ALA A 87 -7.44 1.82 -14.44
CA ALA A 87 -8.80 1.26 -14.45
C ALA A 87 -9.29 0.88 -15.86
N ALA A 88 -8.78 1.55 -16.90
CA ALA A 88 -9.32 1.48 -18.27
C ALA A 88 -8.86 0.26 -19.10
N ARG A 89 -8.07 -0.67 -18.54
CA ARG A 89 -7.60 -1.85 -19.30
C ARG A 89 -8.12 -3.13 -18.67
N ARG A 90 -8.97 -3.84 -19.43
CA ARG A 90 -9.25 -5.25 -19.13
C ARG A 90 -7.95 -6.03 -19.19
N VAL A 91 -7.69 -6.83 -18.16
CA VAL A 91 -6.52 -7.71 -18.10
C VAL A 91 -6.74 -8.80 -19.14
N ALA A 92 -5.91 -8.83 -20.18
CA ALA A 92 -5.85 -9.96 -21.09
C ALA A 92 -5.07 -11.09 -20.37
N PRO A 93 -5.61 -12.32 -20.31
CA PRO A 93 -5.03 -13.41 -19.52
C PRO A 93 -3.59 -13.75 -19.91
N ASP A 94 -3.21 -13.53 -21.18
CA ASP A 94 -1.90 -13.88 -21.72
C ASP A 94 -0.96 -12.66 -21.91
N ALA A 95 -1.40 -11.45 -21.57
CA ALA A 95 -0.56 -10.27 -21.74
C ALA A 95 0.48 -10.18 -20.63
N SER A 96 1.76 -9.98 -21.01
CA SER A 96 2.83 -9.66 -20.06
C SER A 96 2.46 -8.45 -19.20
N ILE A 97 2.91 -8.45 -17.95
CA ILE A 97 2.71 -7.37 -16.98
C ILE A 97 3.16 -6.00 -17.51
N ASP A 98 4.18 -5.98 -18.37
CA ASP A 98 4.76 -4.77 -18.98
C ASP A 98 3.75 -3.99 -19.83
N HIS A 99 2.67 -4.62 -20.28
CA HIS A 99 1.63 -3.96 -21.09
C HIS A 99 0.63 -3.14 -20.28
N TYR A 100 0.64 -3.23 -18.94
CA TYR A 100 -0.39 -2.62 -18.10
C TYR A 100 -0.10 -1.19 -17.65
N ASN A 101 1.02 -0.56 -18.09
CA ASN A 101 1.39 0.81 -17.69
C ASN A 101 1.28 1.01 -16.15
N LEU A 102 1.90 0.10 -15.41
CA LEU A 102 1.85 0.12 -13.95
C LEU A 102 2.42 1.42 -13.39
N TYR A 103 1.82 1.92 -12.31
CA TYR A 103 2.40 3.01 -11.52
C TYR A 103 2.55 2.59 -10.06
N ASP A 104 3.52 3.16 -9.36
CA ASP A 104 3.72 2.93 -7.93
C ASP A 104 2.94 4.00 -7.15
N PRO A 105 1.80 3.66 -6.51
CA PRO A 105 1.06 4.60 -5.67
C PRO A 105 1.76 4.86 -4.33
N HIS A 106 2.98 4.35 -4.11
CA HIS A 106 3.71 4.40 -2.85
C HIS A 106 2.92 3.79 -1.71
N VAL A 107 2.30 2.65 -2.00
CA VAL A 107 1.63 1.80 -1.02
C VAL A 107 2.57 0.65 -0.67
N ARG A 108 3.10 0.70 0.55
CA ARG A 108 3.91 -0.37 1.12
C ARG A 108 3.51 -0.53 2.56
N GLY A 109 3.13 -1.73 2.95
CA GLY A 109 2.47 -1.92 4.24
C GLY A 109 2.40 -3.36 4.69
N GLU A 110 1.96 -3.55 5.91
CA GLU A 110 1.78 -4.86 6.52
C GLU A 110 0.31 -5.28 6.45
N VAL A 111 0.06 -6.53 6.03
CA VAL A 111 -1.26 -7.15 6.10
C VAL A 111 -1.58 -7.41 7.56
N ILE A 112 -2.54 -6.69 8.11
CA ILE A 112 -2.92 -6.85 9.53
C ILE A 112 -4.12 -7.77 9.73
N ARG A 113 -4.84 -8.06 8.65
CA ARG A 113 -6.03 -8.90 8.70
C ARG A 113 -6.37 -9.45 7.32
N ILE A 114 -6.75 -10.72 7.25
CA ILE A 114 -7.38 -11.30 6.06
C ILE A 114 -8.76 -11.87 6.44
N ILE A 115 -9.81 -11.39 5.78
CA ILE A 115 -11.18 -11.89 5.97
C ILE A 115 -11.65 -12.48 4.66
N LYS A 116 -12.13 -13.73 4.70
CA LYS A 116 -12.84 -14.35 3.59
C LYS A 116 -14.19 -13.63 3.40
N THR A 117 -14.46 -13.20 2.19
CA THR A 117 -15.74 -12.61 1.80
C THR A 117 -16.58 -13.65 1.07
N ASN A 118 -17.79 -13.27 0.65
CA ASN A 118 -18.65 -14.14 -0.12
C ASN A 118 -18.01 -14.46 -1.50
N GLU A 119 -18.53 -15.50 -2.17
CA GLU A 119 -18.24 -15.81 -3.57
C GLU A 119 -16.78 -16.19 -3.90
N GLY A 120 -16.03 -16.70 -2.92
CA GLY A 120 -14.64 -17.16 -3.16
C GLY A 120 -13.62 -16.03 -3.22
N TRP A 121 -13.97 -14.84 -2.70
CA TRP A 121 -13.07 -13.72 -2.53
C TRP A 121 -12.59 -13.59 -1.09
N ALA A 122 -11.56 -12.78 -0.88
CA ALA A 122 -11.12 -12.31 0.41
C ALA A 122 -10.69 -10.85 0.35
N ARG A 123 -10.71 -10.21 1.52
CA ARG A 123 -10.26 -8.84 1.73
C ARG A 123 -9.11 -8.83 2.74
N ALA A 124 -7.96 -8.32 2.31
CA ALA A 124 -6.83 -8.03 3.18
C ALA A 124 -6.86 -6.56 3.59
N THR A 125 -6.83 -6.28 4.90
CA THR A 125 -6.62 -4.92 5.40
C THR A 125 -5.13 -4.70 5.65
N VAL A 126 -4.60 -3.62 5.08
CA VAL A 126 -3.17 -3.32 5.05
C VAL A 126 -2.94 -1.95 5.68
N ILE A 127 -2.02 -1.87 6.66
CA ILE A 127 -1.56 -0.59 7.19
C ILE A 127 -0.43 -0.09 6.30
N ASN A 128 -0.63 1.05 5.65
CA ASN A 128 0.41 1.70 4.85
C ASN A 128 1.49 2.30 5.76
N GLU A 129 2.72 1.82 5.60
CA GLU A 129 3.91 2.29 6.31
C GLU A 129 4.54 3.51 5.63
N CYS A 130 4.13 3.83 4.39
CA CYS A 130 4.71 4.94 3.63
C CYS A 130 4.27 6.30 4.17
N ARG A 131 5.19 7.02 4.81
CA ARG A 131 4.94 8.35 5.42
C ARG A 131 4.72 9.48 4.41
N GLY A 132 5.23 9.32 3.18
CA GLY A 132 5.03 10.31 2.10
C GLY A 132 3.67 10.21 1.44
N ASN A 133 2.92 9.16 1.75
CA ASN A 133 1.60 8.92 1.21
C ASN A 133 0.56 9.20 2.30
N ALA A 134 -0.45 10.01 1.97
CA ALA A 134 -1.54 10.31 2.89
C ALA A 134 -2.45 9.09 3.15
N VAL A 135 -2.45 8.10 2.26
CA VAL A 135 -3.21 6.86 2.40
C VAL A 135 -2.72 6.10 3.62
N GLY A 136 -3.64 5.77 4.53
CA GLY A 136 -3.30 5.11 5.79
C GLY A 136 -3.58 3.64 5.86
N VAL A 137 -4.78 3.28 5.45
CA VAL A 137 -5.26 1.92 5.47
C VAL A 137 -5.76 1.61 4.08
N ILE A 138 -5.56 0.38 3.67
CA ILE A 138 -5.97 -0.12 2.38
C ILE A 138 -6.74 -1.40 2.59
N ASP A 139 -7.87 -1.50 1.91
CA ASP A 139 -8.59 -2.75 1.77
C ASP A 139 -8.26 -3.30 0.37
N LEU A 140 -7.68 -4.50 0.33
CA LEU A 140 -7.31 -5.19 -0.91
C LEU A 140 -8.22 -6.40 -1.11
N ASP A 141 -9.02 -6.37 -2.17
CA ASP A 141 -9.89 -7.47 -2.60
C ASP A 141 -9.17 -8.38 -3.58
N PHE A 142 -9.23 -9.70 -3.35
CA PHE A 142 -8.57 -10.69 -4.18
C PHE A 142 -9.23 -12.08 -4.10
N PRO A 143 -9.08 -12.95 -5.13
CA PRO A 143 -9.58 -14.32 -5.08
C PRO A 143 -8.96 -15.12 -3.93
N PHE A 144 -9.77 -15.87 -3.19
CA PHE A 144 -9.32 -16.69 -2.07
C PHE A 144 -8.93 -18.10 -2.55
N LEU A 145 -7.64 -18.30 -2.81
CA LEU A 145 -7.06 -19.55 -3.29
C LEU A 145 -5.90 -19.98 -2.37
N LEU A 146 -6.10 -21.05 -1.61
CA LEU A 146 -5.11 -21.52 -0.62
C LEU A 146 -3.80 -21.98 -1.26
N GLY A 147 -2.69 -21.50 -0.73
CA GLY A 147 -1.34 -21.72 -1.25
C GLY A 147 -1.02 -20.94 -2.52
N VAL A 148 -1.99 -20.21 -3.09
CA VAL A 148 -1.82 -19.42 -4.31
C VAL A 148 -1.86 -17.92 -3.99
N THR A 149 -2.96 -17.46 -3.38
CA THR A 149 -3.15 -16.05 -2.99
C THR A 149 -3.11 -15.87 -1.47
N VAL A 150 -3.49 -16.88 -0.69
CA VAL A 150 -3.41 -16.89 0.78
C VAL A 150 -2.53 -18.04 1.26
N SER A 151 -1.70 -17.78 2.28
CA SER A 151 -0.92 -18.81 2.97
C SER A 151 -1.82 -19.82 3.67
N ARG A 152 -1.40 -21.10 3.72
CA ARG A 152 -2.17 -22.15 4.40
C ARG A 152 -2.31 -21.91 5.90
N ARG A 153 -1.33 -21.27 6.53
CA ARG A 153 -1.32 -21.03 7.98
C ARG A 153 -2.46 -20.12 8.43
N ASP A 154 -2.84 -19.17 7.58
CA ASP A 154 -3.90 -18.20 7.90
C ASP A 154 -5.29 -18.63 7.50
N ALA A 155 -5.40 -19.58 6.57
CA ALA A 155 -6.68 -20.17 6.22
C ALA A 155 -7.39 -20.72 7.46
N GLU A 156 -6.63 -21.32 8.37
CA GLU A 156 -7.10 -21.93 9.60
C GLU A 156 -7.49 -20.91 10.68
N SER A 157 -6.91 -19.69 10.64
CA SER A 157 -7.20 -18.62 11.60
C SER A 157 -8.32 -17.68 11.13
N SER A 158 -8.67 -17.70 9.84
CA SER A 158 -9.68 -16.81 9.25
C SER A 158 -11.06 -17.05 9.88
N ARG A 159 -11.47 -16.14 10.77
CA ARG A 159 -12.81 -16.14 11.35
C ARG A 159 -13.80 -15.71 10.27
N GLU A 160 -14.73 -16.59 9.92
CA GLU A 160 -15.88 -16.25 9.08
C GLU A 160 -16.76 -15.23 9.83
N THR A 161 -16.54 -13.95 9.57
CA THR A 161 -17.44 -12.89 10.06
C THR A 161 -18.48 -12.57 9.00
N THR A 162 -19.68 -13.13 9.17
CA THR A 162 -20.79 -13.06 8.21
C THR A 162 -21.49 -11.69 8.11
N ASN A 163 -21.02 -10.65 8.81
CA ASN A 163 -21.74 -9.38 8.90
C ASN A 163 -20.89 -8.21 8.42
N ARG A 164 -20.88 -7.94 7.12
CA ARG A 164 -20.51 -6.62 6.59
C ARG A 164 -21.58 -6.15 5.63
N SER A 165 -22.27 -5.08 6.01
CA SER A 165 -23.20 -4.36 5.15
C SER A 165 -22.41 -3.70 4.02
N GLU A 166 -22.75 -4.05 2.79
CA GLU A 166 -22.26 -3.44 1.56
C GLU A 166 -22.95 -2.09 1.35
N ASP A 167 -22.61 -1.09 2.17
CA ASP A 167 -22.98 0.29 1.86
C ASP A 167 -21.71 1.10 1.62
N THR A 168 -21.51 1.51 0.36
CA THR A 168 -20.61 2.61 0.04
C THR A 168 -21.26 3.86 0.64
N PRO A 169 -20.63 4.59 1.58
CA PRO A 169 -21.28 5.72 2.22
C PRO A 169 -21.57 6.82 1.18
N GLU A 170 -22.84 7.02 0.86
CA GLU A 170 -23.34 8.15 0.11
C GLU A 170 -23.21 9.40 1.02
N GLY A 171 -22.29 10.31 0.69
CA GLY A 171 -22.06 11.54 1.46
C GLY A 171 -20.75 11.60 2.28
N ALA A 172 -19.62 11.10 1.76
CA ALA A 172 -18.32 11.37 2.37
C ALA A 172 -18.02 12.89 2.35
N ASP A 173 -18.05 13.51 3.52
CA ASP A 173 -17.74 14.93 3.73
C ASP A 173 -16.35 15.33 3.20
N GLU A 174 -16.26 16.59 2.78
CA GLU A 174 -15.09 17.26 2.21
C GLU A 174 -13.88 17.20 3.18
N TRP A 175 -12.94 16.29 2.91
CA TRP A 175 -11.72 16.12 3.71
C TRP A 175 -10.75 17.30 3.50
N LYS A 176 -10.57 18.12 4.54
CA LYS A 176 -9.52 19.15 4.61
C LYS A 176 -8.22 18.52 5.08
N GLY A 177 -7.30 18.28 4.15
CA GLY A 177 -5.96 17.79 4.47
C GLY A 177 -5.15 18.87 5.17
N THR A 178 -4.35 18.47 6.14
CA THR A 178 -3.33 19.36 6.73
C THR A 178 -2.21 19.53 5.70
N PRO A 179 -1.96 20.73 5.17
CA PRO A 179 -0.85 20.97 4.26
C PRO A 179 0.43 21.07 5.09
N GLY A 180 1.40 20.20 4.80
CA GLY A 180 2.66 20.12 5.55
C GLY A 180 3.19 18.70 5.61
N GLY A 181 3.52 18.13 4.45
CA GLY A 181 4.16 16.82 4.37
C GLY A 181 5.60 16.89 4.88
N LEU A 182 5.88 16.29 6.03
CA LEU A 182 7.25 15.93 6.40
C LEU A 182 7.82 14.98 5.32
N PRO A 183 9.14 15.01 5.06
CA PRO A 183 9.76 14.05 4.15
C PRO A 183 9.38 12.63 4.56
N CYS A 184 9.18 11.76 3.56
CA CYS A 184 8.85 10.37 3.83
C CYS A 184 10.04 9.68 4.50
N GLY A 185 10.13 9.77 5.82
CA GLY A 185 11.20 9.18 6.63
C GLY A 185 11.19 7.65 6.68
N GLY A 186 10.59 6.99 5.68
CA GLY A 186 10.69 5.57 5.49
C GLY A 186 12.05 5.25 4.85
N PRO A 187 12.79 4.24 5.34
CA PRO A 187 14.18 3.97 4.93
C PRO A 187 14.36 3.61 3.44
N ARG A 188 13.26 3.47 2.68
CA ARG A 188 13.24 3.06 1.27
C ARG A 188 12.35 3.94 0.38
N CYS A 189 11.83 5.05 0.88
CA CYS A 189 10.95 5.90 0.10
C CYS A 189 11.78 6.86 -0.77
N LYS A 190 11.66 6.75 -2.09
CA LYS A 190 12.38 7.59 -3.07
C LYS A 190 11.69 8.92 -3.38
N LEU A 191 10.60 9.25 -2.68
CA LEU A 191 9.98 10.57 -2.78
C LEU A 191 10.81 11.52 -1.93
N GLU A 192 11.93 12.01 -2.48
CA GLU A 192 12.57 13.20 -1.92
C GLU A 192 11.62 14.38 -2.19
N PRO A 193 11.06 15.04 -1.15
CA PRO A 193 10.34 16.28 -1.38
C PRO A 193 11.37 17.32 -1.85
N ARG A 194 11.13 17.94 -3.01
CA ARG A 194 11.75 19.23 -3.31
C ARG A 194 11.09 20.24 -2.38
N ILE A 195 11.85 20.76 -1.41
CA ILE A 195 11.36 21.74 -0.42
C ILE A 195 11.36 23.17 -1.02
N ASP A 196 11.81 23.32 -2.26
CA ASP A 196 11.93 24.62 -2.91
C ASP A 196 10.71 24.90 -3.80
N GLU A 197 10.08 26.04 -3.49
CA GLU A 197 9.00 26.75 -4.21
C GLU A 197 7.57 26.43 -3.77
N GLY A 198 7.04 27.32 -2.93
CA GLY A 198 5.67 27.24 -2.43
C GLY A 198 4.63 27.27 -3.54
N MET A 199 3.96 26.14 -3.73
CA MET A 199 2.55 26.12 -4.07
C MET A 199 1.83 25.22 -3.06
N THR A 200 1.14 25.86 -2.10
CA THR A 200 0.08 25.18 -1.36
C THR A 200 -0.98 24.75 -2.37
N SER A 201 -1.03 23.46 -2.67
CA SER A 201 -2.00 22.92 -3.60
C SER A 201 -3.41 23.11 -3.03
N PHE A 202 -4.25 23.86 -3.74
CA PHE A 202 -5.65 24.06 -3.37
C PHE A 202 -6.49 22.92 -3.95
N ARG A 203 -7.05 22.11 -3.06
CA ARG A 203 -8.05 21.10 -3.42
C ARG A 203 -9.31 21.79 -3.92
N THR A 204 -9.65 21.58 -5.19
CA THR A 204 -10.99 21.89 -5.68
C THR A 204 -11.56 20.65 -6.35
N THR A 205 -12.39 19.91 -5.63
CA THR A 205 -13.27 18.92 -6.25
C THR A 205 -14.23 19.68 -7.15
N PRO A 206 -14.40 19.30 -8.45
CA PRO A 206 -15.38 19.96 -9.29
C PRO A 206 -16.76 19.78 -8.67
N LYS A 207 -17.34 20.87 -8.17
CA LYS A 207 -18.72 20.87 -7.67
C LYS A 207 -19.62 20.46 -8.83
N LYS A 208 -20.41 19.39 -8.68
CA LYS A 208 -21.56 19.16 -9.56
C LYS A 208 -22.36 20.45 -9.60
N ARG A 209 -22.47 21.07 -10.78
CA ARG A 209 -23.30 22.28 -10.95
C ARG A 209 -24.73 21.91 -10.55
N ARG A 210 -25.25 22.60 -9.54
CA ARG A 210 -26.64 22.50 -9.09
C ARG A 210 -27.54 22.77 -10.30
N GLY A 211 -28.14 21.72 -10.87
CA GLY A 211 -28.99 21.79 -12.07
C GLY A 211 -28.65 20.83 -13.21
N GLN A 212 -27.55 20.05 -13.15
CA GLN A 212 -27.26 19.03 -14.16
C GLN A 212 -28.14 17.79 -13.90
N THR A 213 -29.28 17.73 -14.56
CA THR A 213 -30.17 16.57 -14.52
C THR A 213 -29.55 15.42 -15.31
N THR A 214 -29.57 14.24 -14.69
CA THR A 214 -29.05 12.97 -15.22
C THR A 214 -29.93 12.49 -16.38
N ARG A 215 -29.88 13.15 -17.52
CA ARG A 215 -30.45 12.62 -18.75
C ARG A 215 -29.43 12.76 -19.86
N GLU A 216 -28.98 11.59 -20.31
CA GLU A 216 -28.32 11.35 -21.60
C GLU A 216 -26.94 12.00 -21.73
N SER A 217 -25.91 11.36 -21.16
CA SER A 217 -24.53 11.53 -21.61
C SER A 217 -23.85 10.17 -21.50
N GLY A 218 -23.51 9.62 -22.67
CA GLY A 218 -23.04 8.25 -22.83
C GLY A 218 -21.72 7.92 -22.13
N ASP A 219 -21.43 6.63 -22.12
CA ASP A 219 -20.36 5.86 -21.46
C ASP A 219 -18.90 6.39 -21.53
N GLY A 220 -18.63 7.55 -22.10
CA GLY A 220 -17.26 8.06 -22.30
C GLY A 220 -16.71 9.01 -21.23
N GLN A 221 -17.54 9.64 -20.39
CA GLN A 221 -17.08 10.75 -19.52
C GLN A 221 -16.77 10.37 -18.06
N ALA A 222 -17.17 9.18 -17.59
CA ALA A 222 -16.84 8.73 -16.24
C ALA A 222 -15.37 8.28 -16.10
N GLU A 223 -14.76 7.82 -17.19
CA GLU A 223 -13.42 7.21 -17.19
C GLU A 223 -12.29 8.25 -17.14
N GLU A 224 -12.50 9.43 -17.76
CA GLU A 224 -11.53 10.52 -17.78
C GLU A 224 -11.34 11.15 -16.38
N GLY A 225 -12.39 11.13 -15.55
CA GLY A 225 -12.36 11.63 -14.18
C GLY A 225 -11.49 10.80 -13.23
N ILE A 226 -11.46 9.47 -13.39
CA ILE A 226 -10.65 8.56 -12.55
C ILE A 226 -9.17 8.64 -12.95
N TYR A 227 -8.89 8.76 -14.25
CA TYR A 227 -7.53 8.98 -14.75
C TYR A 227 -6.99 10.35 -14.33
N GLN A 228 -7.83 11.40 -14.36
CA GLN A 228 -7.47 12.73 -13.83
C GLN A 228 -7.31 12.73 -12.31
N LEU A 229 -8.10 11.98 -11.54
CA LEU A 229 -7.94 11.89 -10.07
C LEU A 229 -6.59 11.26 -9.68
N HIS A 230 -6.14 10.24 -10.42
CA HIS A 230 -4.83 9.63 -10.22
C HIS A 230 -3.68 10.48 -10.74
N TYR A 231 -3.85 11.17 -11.86
CA TYR A 231 -2.88 12.17 -12.30
C TYR A 231 -2.78 13.34 -11.30
N TRP A 232 -3.88 13.77 -10.68
CA TRP A 232 -3.87 14.76 -9.60
C TRP A 232 -3.00 14.34 -8.41
N MET A 233 -3.02 13.05 -8.02
CA MET A 233 -2.12 12.52 -6.99
C MET A 233 -0.65 12.41 -7.44
N LYS A 234 -0.37 12.40 -8.75
CA LYS A 234 0.99 12.41 -9.32
C LYS A 234 1.59 13.82 -9.42
N TYR A 235 0.77 14.88 -9.46
CA TYR A 235 1.22 16.26 -9.70
C TYR A 235 1.05 17.25 -8.53
N GLU A 236 0.44 16.87 -7.40
CA GLU A 236 0.50 17.67 -6.15
C GLU A 236 1.67 17.27 -5.21
N GLY A 237 2.74 16.74 -5.81
CA GLY A 237 4.05 16.51 -5.17
C GLY A 237 5.16 17.36 -5.81
N TYR A 238 4.82 18.57 -6.27
CA TYR A 238 5.76 19.62 -6.64
C TYR A 238 5.42 20.88 -5.86
#